data_AF-A0A811UX51-F1
#
_entry.id   AF-A0A811UX51-F1
#
_cell.length_a   1.000
_cell.length_b   1.000
_cell.length_c   1.000
_cell.angle_alpha   90.00
_cell.angle_beta   90.00
_cell.angle_gamma   90.00
#
_symmetry.space_group_name_H-M   'P 1'
#
loop_
_entity.id
_entity.type
_entity.pdbx_description
1 polymer ?
#
loop_
_entity_poly.entity_id
_entity_poly.type
_entity_poly.pdbx_seq_one_letter_code
_entity_poly.pdbx_strand_id
1 'polypeptide(L)' 'MDPDELITLRVQYLVDTEPLNCTAMYPIPTRAPTYGFAATMPLATQLSTIIRLLGAPHRLILCIKN' A
#
# COMPACT_ATOMS: atom_id res chain seq x y z
N MET A 1 1.43 -22.84 6.94
CA MET A 1 0.58 -21.64 6.90
C MET A 1 -0.73 -22.06 6.31
N ASP A 2 -1.81 -21.74 6.97
CA ASP A 2 -3.14 -21.99 6.46
C ASP A 2 -3.33 -21.15 5.18
N PRO A 3 -3.80 -21.75 4.07
CA PRO A 3 -3.91 -21.04 2.80
C PRO A 3 -4.86 -19.84 2.89
N ASP A 4 -5.82 -19.89 3.81
CA ASP A 4 -6.80 -18.84 4.10
C ASP A 4 -6.33 -17.86 5.20
N GLU A 5 -5.08 -17.95 5.66
CA GLU A 5 -4.55 -17.03 6.66
C GLU A 5 -4.42 -15.61 6.08
N LEU A 6 -5.26 -14.70 6.60
CA LEU A 6 -5.27 -13.29 6.22
C LEU A 6 -4.58 -12.44 7.29
N ILE A 7 -3.52 -11.75 6.88
CA ILE A 7 -2.81 -10.75 7.70
C ILE A 7 -3.42 -9.39 7.42
N THR A 8 -4.15 -8.85 8.40
CA THR A 8 -4.89 -7.60 8.24
C THR A 8 -4.05 -6.41 8.67
N LEU A 9 -3.73 -5.50 7.73
CA LEU A 9 -2.87 -4.33 7.97
C LEU A 9 -3.51 -3.05 7.46
N ARG A 10 -3.05 -1.92 7.97
CA ARG A 10 -3.41 -0.58 7.45
C ARG A 10 -2.43 -0.19 6.35
N VAL A 11 -2.95 0.30 5.23
CA VAL A 11 -2.14 0.63 4.04
C VAL A 11 -2.29 2.10 3.67
N GLN A 12 -1.19 2.71 3.26
CA GLN A 12 -1.11 4.08 2.74
C GLN A 12 -0.01 4.11 1.67
N TYR A 13 0.04 5.16 0.86
CA TYR A 13 1.16 5.40 -0.05
C TYR A 13 1.77 6.78 0.19
N LEU A 14 3.02 6.94 -0.24
CA LEU A 14 3.74 8.20 -0.23
C LEU A 14 4.06 8.59 -1.68
N VAL A 15 3.93 9.87 -2.00
CA VAL A 15 4.35 10.40 -3.31
C VAL A 15 5.78 10.90 -3.17
N ASP A 16 6.74 10.05 -3.50
CA ASP A 16 8.18 10.36 -3.44
C ASP A 16 8.80 10.59 -4.82
N THR A 17 7.97 11.00 -5.80
CA THR A 17 8.41 11.11 -7.20
C THR A 17 9.31 12.31 -7.48
N GLU A 18 9.39 13.30 -6.58
CA GLU A 18 10.21 14.51 -6.78
C GLU A 18 10.89 14.95 -5.47
N PRO A 19 12.17 14.60 -5.22
CA PRO A 19 12.86 14.88 -3.96
C PRO A 19 13.03 16.38 -3.65
N LEU A 20 12.90 17.25 -4.67
CA LEU A 20 12.98 18.70 -4.54
C LEU A 20 11.62 19.37 -4.32
N ASN A 21 10.53 18.63 -4.49
CA ASN A 21 9.16 19.13 -4.37
C ASN A 21 8.55 18.54 -3.09
N CYS A 22 8.86 19.16 -1.94
CA CYS A 22 8.50 18.70 -0.60
C CYS A 22 6.98 18.69 -0.28
N THR A 23 6.13 18.81 -1.30
CA THR A 23 4.69 19.07 -1.15
C THR A 23 3.89 17.83 -0.70
N ALA A 24 4.50 16.64 -0.64
CA ALA A 24 3.83 15.40 -0.22
C ALA A 24 4.68 14.51 0.71
N MET A 25 5.14 15.05 1.85
CA MET A 25 5.91 14.31 2.85
C MET A 25 5.08 13.37 3.76
N TYR A 26 3.76 13.39 3.64
CA TYR A 26 2.85 12.62 4.50
C TYR A 26 2.20 11.46 3.75
N PRO A 27 2.07 10.29 4.37
CA PRO A 27 1.38 9.17 3.76
C PRO A 27 -0.11 9.48 3.59
N ILE A 28 -0.66 9.15 2.42
CA ILE A 28 -2.03 9.41 2.00
C ILE A 28 -2.75 8.06 1.81
N PRO A 29 -4.03 7.93 2.19
CA PRO A 29 -4.89 8.93 2.84
C PRO A 29 -4.61 9.04 4.36
N THR A 30 -4.90 10.19 4.97
CA THR A 30 -4.70 10.44 6.42
C THR A 30 -5.29 9.33 7.29
N ARG A 31 -6.47 8.83 6.93
CA ARG A 31 -7.07 7.63 7.53
C ARG A 31 -6.73 6.40 6.69
N ALA A 32 -5.63 5.73 7.04
CA ALA A 32 -5.22 4.50 6.35
C ALA A 32 -6.36 3.46 6.33
N PRO A 33 -6.81 3.01 5.15
CA PRO A 33 -7.72 1.88 5.02
C PRO A 33 -7.04 0.57 5.42
N THR A 34 -7.87 -0.45 5.66
CA THR A 34 -7.42 -1.79 6.03
C THR A 34 -7.44 -2.71 4.82
N TYR A 35 -6.42 -3.56 4.68
CA TYR A 35 -6.31 -4.59 3.65
C TYR A 35 -5.88 -5.93 4.27
N GLY A 36 -6.50 -7.02 3.83
CA GLY A 36 -6.17 -8.38 4.25
C GLY A 36 -5.21 -9.03 3.25
N PHE A 37 -3.97 -9.25 3.66
CA PHE A 37 -2.96 -9.92 2.87
C PHE A 37 -3.09 -11.44 3.01
N ALA A 38 -3.26 -12.14 1.90
CA ALA A 38 -3.14 -13.60 1.91
C ALA A 38 -1.67 -13.97 2.13
N ALA A 39 -1.38 -14.65 3.25
CA ALA A 39 -0.01 -15.01 3.66
C ALA A 39 0.71 -15.93 2.65
N THR A 40 -0.07 -16.67 1.86
CA THR A 40 0.42 -17.63 0.86
C THR A 40 0.54 -17.05 -0.56
N MET A 41 0.07 -15.82 -0.80
CA MET A 41 0.17 -15.15 -2.10
C MET A 41 1.34 -14.16 -2.16
N PRO A 42 2.08 -14.07 -3.28
CA PRO A 42 3.11 -13.05 -3.46
C PRO A 42 2.56 -11.63 -3.31
N LEU A 43 3.27 -10.73 -2.63
CA LEU A 43 2.82 -9.34 -2.44
C LEU A 43 2.58 -8.62 -3.77
N ALA A 44 3.38 -8.93 -4.80
CA ALA A 44 3.26 -8.35 -6.12
C ALA A 44 1.88 -8.62 -6.78
N THR A 45 1.28 -9.79 -6.54
CA THR A 45 -0.04 -10.12 -7.12
C THR A 45 -1.18 -9.37 -6.43
N GLN A 46 -0.97 -8.94 -5.19
CA GLN A 46 -1.92 -8.21 -4.37
C GLN A 46 -1.80 -6.68 -4.55
N LEU A 47 -0.68 -6.22 -5.12
CA LEU A 47 -0.34 -4.79 -5.26
C LEU A 47 -1.35 -4.00 -6.08
N SER A 48 -1.84 -4.56 -7.19
CA SER A 48 -2.78 -3.88 -8.09
C SER A 48 -4.10 -3.54 -7.38
N THR A 49 -4.57 -4.44 -6.52
CA THR A 49 -5.75 -4.23 -5.68
C THR A 49 -5.50 -3.12 -4.67
N ILE A 50 -4.32 -3.10 -4.04
CA ILE A 50 -3.94 -2.06 -3.06
C ILE A 50 -3.85 -0.69 -3.73
N ILE A 51 -3.23 -0.59 -4.91
CA ILE A 51 -3.14 0.67 -5.67
C ILE A 51 -4.55 1.21 -5.99
N ARG A 52 -5.46 0.33 -6.42
CA ARG A 52 -6.87 0.68 -6.69
C ARG A 52 -7.60 1.11 -5.42
N LEU A 53 -7.41 0.40 -4.31
CA LEU A 53 -7.99 0.72 -3.01
C LEU A 53 -7.55 2.11 -2.53
N LEU A 54 -6.27 2.44 -2.72
CA LEU A 54 -5.69 3.72 -2.32
C LEU A 54 -6.00 4.85 -3.31
N GLY A 55 -6.57 4.56 -4.48
CA GLY A 55 -6.74 5.54 -5.56
C GLY A 55 -5.41 6.12 -6.04
N ALA A 56 -4.32 5.35 -5.89
CA ALA A 56 -2.97 5.85 -6.05
C ALA A 56 -2.56 5.86 -7.53
N PRO A 57 -1.75 6.85 -8.00
CA PRO A 57 -1.26 6.86 -9.37
C PRO A 57 -0.43 5.59 -9.68
N HIS A 58 -0.59 5.05 -10.90
CA HIS A 58 -0.04 3.75 -11.31
C HIS A 58 1.50 3.60 -11.22
N ARG A 59 2.25 4.67 -10.95
CA ARG A 59 3.72 4.71 -10.99
C ARG A 59 4.36 4.84 -9.60
N LEU A 60 3.85 4.11 -8.60
CA LEU A 60 4.28 4.21 -7.21
C LEU A 60 5.06 2.99 -6.71
N ILE A 61 6.05 3.26 -5.87
CA ILE A 61 6.71 2.28 -4.99
C ILE A 61 5.84 2.16 -3.73
N LEU A 62 5.32 0.97 -3.44
CA LEU A 62 4.51 0.73 -2.24
C LEU A 62 5.42 0.69 -1.00
N CYS A 63 5.17 1.56 -0.02
CA CYS A 63 5.80 1.50 1.30
C CYS A 63 4.88 0.74 2.28
N ILE A 64 5.36 -0.37 2.85
CA ILE A 64 4.65 -1.10 3.92
C ILE A 64 5.29 -0.67 5.25
N LYS A 65 4.49 -0.12 6.18
CA LYS A 65 4.93 0.13 7.56
C LYS A 65 4.33 -0.93 8.49
N ASN A 66 5.19 -1.52 9.33
CA ASN A 66 4.85 -2.48 10.38
C ASN A 66 4.53 -1.73 11.69
#